data_AF-A0A2K1STZ2-F1
#
_entry.id   AF-A0A2K1STZ2-F1
#
_cell.length_a   1.000
_cell.length_b   1.000
_cell.length_c   1.000
_cell.angle_alpha   90.00
_cell.angle_beta   90.00
_cell.angle_gamma   90.00
#
_symmetry.space_group_name_H-M   'P 1'
#
loop_
_entity.id
_entity.type
_entity.pdbx_description
1 polymer ?
#
loop_
_entity_poly.entity_id
_entity_poly.type
_entity_poly.pdbx_seq_one_letter_code
_entity_poly.pdbx_strand_id
1 'polypeptide(L)'
;MNKLLEISDDELDSVIQNTSDKLNMSKAIVEKDLWVCVILKYLFSEFKYRNSIFFKGGTSLSKVYKLIERFSEDIDLALDWKVLGYGKTEPYEDRSNTKQQKFNDKLNDDTKVFLRDEFLPILQNDFKKILDNKTYSFYIDEFDGQTICFNYPKNHKDSSILQVIRLEIGSLAEPIPASNKKIKTYIEEAYPEAFNEDIEVVAVDSLRTFFEKITILHREANRINGNYPARYSRHFYDVYKMLLTDIREKSFENIKLLKTVIDFKKKFYASNWAKYDDIMNGNLKLIPSKEGLEVFSKDYDSMKNMLFGEKIPFDKIIDALKEYEKELNDVIKNK
;
A
#
# COMPACT_ATOMS: atom_id res chain seq x y z
N MET A 1 16.94 -14.29 13.19
CA MET A 1 16.64 -15.02 11.93
C MET A 1 15.26 -15.64 12.04
N ASN A 2 14.64 -16.01 10.91
CA ASN A 2 13.28 -16.56 10.90
C ASN A 2 13.33 -18.08 11.03
N LYS A 3 12.68 -18.68 12.05
CA LYS A 3 12.64 -20.13 12.29
C LYS A 3 12.14 -20.87 11.05
N LEU A 4 11.24 -20.26 10.28
CA LEU A 4 10.74 -20.79 9.01
C LEU A 4 11.81 -20.84 7.90
N LEU A 5 12.91 -20.12 8.03
CA LEU A 5 14.07 -20.20 7.13
C LEU A 5 15.12 -21.22 7.59
N GLU A 6 15.00 -21.74 8.81
CA GLU A 6 15.97 -22.69 9.40
C GLU A 6 15.52 -24.15 9.25
N ILE A 7 14.23 -24.39 8.99
CA ILE A 7 13.70 -25.74 8.71
C ILE A 7 14.07 -26.21 7.30
N SER A 8 14.03 -27.54 7.10
CA SER A 8 14.30 -28.13 5.78
C SER A 8 13.23 -27.75 4.75
N ASP A 9 13.57 -27.83 3.46
CA ASP A 9 12.62 -27.51 2.38
C ASP A 9 11.40 -28.45 2.39
N ASP A 10 11.57 -29.73 2.77
CA ASP A 10 10.47 -30.71 2.90
C ASP A 10 9.54 -30.40 4.08
N GLU A 11 10.10 -29.96 5.22
CA GLU A 11 9.31 -29.50 6.37
C GLU A 11 8.56 -28.21 6.04
N LEU A 12 9.21 -27.28 5.33
CA LEU A 12 8.59 -26.03 4.90
C LEU A 12 7.42 -26.30 3.94
N ASP A 13 7.59 -27.19 2.96
CA ASP A 13 6.52 -27.61 2.04
C ASP A 13 5.32 -28.20 2.80
N SER A 14 5.60 -29.08 3.78
CA SER A 14 4.58 -29.69 4.63
C SER A 14 3.79 -28.65 5.45
N VAL A 15 4.50 -27.66 6.03
CA VAL A 15 3.87 -26.56 6.78
C VAL A 15 3.04 -25.67 5.86
N ILE A 16 3.54 -25.35 4.65
CA ILE A 16 2.81 -24.58 3.65
C ILE A 16 1.54 -25.32 3.20
N GLN A 17 1.62 -26.63 2.93
CA GLN A 17 0.47 -27.47 2.58
C GLN A 17 -0.59 -27.45 3.69
N ASN A 18 -0.20 -27.73 4.92
CA ASN A 18 -1.12 -27.76 6.05
C ASN A 18 -1.74 -26.38 6.34
N THR A 19 -1.01 -25.30 6.09
CA THR A 19 -1.53 -23.92 6.20
C THR A 19 -2.51 -23.59 5.08
N SER A 20 -2.18 -23.99 3.85
CA SER A 20 -2.99 -23.84 2.65
C SER A 20 -4.35 -24.52 2.81
N ASP A 21 -4.37 -25.76 3.31
CA ASP A 21 -5.61 -26.50 3.57
C ASP A 21 -6.44 -25.85 4.69
N LYS A 22 -5.79 -25.44 5.79
CA LYS A 22 -6.48 -24.86 6.95
C LYS A 22 -7.10 -23.49 6.65
N LEU A 23 -6.45 -22.67 5.82
CA LEU A 23 -6.92 -21.33 5.46
C LEU A 23 -7.71 -21.30 4.14
N ASN A 24 -7.84 -22.44 3.45
CA ASN A 24 -8.46 -22.55 2.13
C ASN A 24 -7.87 -21.54 1.12
N MET A 25 -6.54 -21.47 1.06
CA MET A 25 -5.75 -20.61 0.17
C MET A 25 -4.80 -21.45 -0.66
N SER A 26 -4.32 -20.96 -1.81
CA SER A 26 -3.31 -21.71 -2.58
C SER A 26 -1.95 -21.72 -1.86
N LYS A 27 -1.19 -22.81 -2.04
CA LYS A 27 0.18 -22.90 -1.50
C LYS A 27 1.08 -21.74 -1.93
N ALA A 28 0.90 -21.25 -3.16
CA ALA A 28 1.64 -20.11 -3.69
C ALA A 28 1.34 -18.79 -2.94
N ILE A 29 0.10 -18.60 -2.48
CA ILE A 29 -0.27 -17.43 -1.65
C ILE A 29 0.40 -17.52 -0.28
N VAL A 30 0.35 -18.69 0.37
CA VAL A 30 0.99 -18.93 1.68
C VAL A 30 2.51 -18.74 1.59
N GLU A 31 3.15 -19.29 0.56
CA GLU A 31 4.58 -19.14 0.33
C GLU A 31 4.95 -17.67 0.05
N LYS A 32 4.19 -16.97 -0.80
CA LYS A 32 4.42 -15.54 -1.06
C LYS A 32 4.26 -14.71 0.20
N ASP A 33 3.27 -15.03 1.04
CA ASP A 33 3.02 -14.38 2.32
C ASP A 33 4.22 -14.47 3.28
N LEU A 34 4.83 -15.65 3.36
CA LEU A 34 6.06 -15.90 4.11
C LEU A 34 7.19 -14.97 3.62
N TRP A 35 7.45 -14.95 2.32
CA TRP A 35 8.53 -14.14 1.75
C TRP A 35 8.29 -12.63 1.89
N VAL A 36 7.04 -12.18 1.84
CA VAL A 36 6.65 -10.79 2.17
C VAL A 36 7.03 -10.47 3.62
N CYS A 37 6.76 -11.36 4.56
CA CYS A 37 7.09 -11.13 5.96
C CYS A 37 8.61 -11.19 6.21
N VAL A 38 9.34 -12.07 5.52
CA VAL A 38 10.81 -12.15 5.59
C VAL A 38 11.46 -10.84 5.15
N ILE A 39 11.05 -10.29 3.99
CA ILE A 39 11.64 -9.04 3.51
C ILE A 39 11.23 -7.84 4.36
N LEU A 40 9.99 -7.79 4.86
CA LEU A 40 9.56 -6.74 5.79
C LEU A 40 10.33 -6.81 7.11
N LYS A 41 10.52 -8.00 7.68
CA LYS A 41 11.33 -8.20 8.89
C LYS A 41 12.71 -7.58 8.69
N TYR A 42 13.42 -8.00 7.65
CA TYR A 42 14.75 -7.46 7.33
C TYR A 42 14.75 -5.94 7.14
N LEU A 43 13.81 -5.41 6.36
CA LEU A 43 13.73 -3.98 6.05
C LEU A 43 13.55 -3.12 7.31
N PHE A 44 12.82 -3.60 8.31
CA PHE A 44 12.54 -2.86 9.54
C PHE A 44 13.45 -3.23 10.72
N SER A 45 14.19 -4.35 10.67
CA SER A 45 15.12 -4.76 11.75
C SER A 45 16.59 -4.45 11.45
N GLU A 46 17.07 -4.81 10.25
CA GLU A 46 18.51 -4.93 9.95
C GLU A 46 18.96 -3.94 8.89
N PHE A 47 18.07 -3.55 7.98
CA PHE A 47 18.42 -2.69 6.85
C PHE A 47 19.00 -1.34 7.28
N LYS A 48 19.99 -0.87 6.50
CA LYS A 48 20.70 0.41 6.72
C LYS A 48 19.74 1.59 6.89
N TYR A 49 18.65 1.63 6.11
CA TYR A 49 17.67 2.71 6.11
C TYR A 49 16.36 2.38 6.85
N ARG A 50 16.35 1.41 7.78
CA ARG A 50 15.14 1.00 8.51
C ARG A 50 14.35 2.14 9.18
N ASN A 51 15.04 3.19 9.61
CA ASN A 51 14.44 4.37 10.25
C ASN A 51 13.94 5.44 9.26
N SER A 52 14.16 5.22 7.97
CA SER A 52 13.82 6.14 6.88
C SER A 52 12.77 5.55 5.94
N ILE A 53 12.20 4.39 6.26
CA ILE A 53 11.14 3.75 5.48
C ILE A 53 9.89 3.56 6.34
N PHE A 54 8.72 3.64 5.71
CA PHE A 54 7.44 3.45 6.38
C PHE A 54 6.52 2.60 5.51
N PHE A 55 5.93 1.56 6.10
CA PHE A 55 5.04 0.64 5.42
C PHE A 55 3.65 1.25 5.26
N LYS A 56 3.12 1.27 4.04
CA LYS A 56 1.85 1.93 3.73
C LYS A 56 1.01 1.14 2.72
N GLY A 57 -0.07 1.78 2.26
CA GLY A 57 -0.82 1.32 1.11
C GLY A 57 -1.65 0.07 1.38
N GLY A 58 -1.99 -0.66 0.31
CA GLY A 58 -2.95 -1.78 0.37
C GLY A 58 -2.47 -2.91 1.27
N THR A 59 -1.19 -3.27 1.16
CA THR A 59 -0.61 -4.38 1.93
C THR A 59 -0.52 -4.04 3.41
N SER A 60 -0.28 -2.78 3.79
CA SER A 60 -0.38 -2.39 5.21
C SER A 60 -1.80 -2.55 5.75
N LEU A 61 -2.83 -2.19 4.98
CA LEU A 61 -4.23 -2.32 5.41
C LEU A 61 -4.63 -3.78 5.65
N SER A 62 -4.20 -4.71 4.81
CA SER A 62 -4.49 -6.14 4.99
C SER A 62 -3.62 -6.77 6.08
N LYS A 63 -2.30 -6.52 6.04
CA LYS A 63 -1.32 -7.24 6.87
C LYS A 63 -1.22 -6.71 8.30
N VAL A 64 -1.29 -5.39 8.48
CA VAL A 64 -1.13 -4.73 9.78
C VAL A 64 -2.47 -4.53 10.45
N TYR A 65 -3.44 -3.99 9.70
CA TYR A 65 -4.71 -3.56 10.28
C TYR A 65 -5.86 -4.55 10.06
N LYS A 66 -5.69 -5.53 9.16
CA LYS A 66 -6.73 -6.50 8.78
C LYS A 66 -8.06 -5.83 8.36
N LEU A 67 -7.96 -4.65 7.74
CA LEU A 67 -9.11 -3.82 7.35
C LEU A 67 -9.65 -4.16 5.96
N ILE A 68 -8.88 -4.87 5.12
CA ILE A 68 -9.30 -5.24 3.77
C ILE A 68 -9.03 -6.72 3.52
N GLU A 69 -9.91 -7.36 2.76
CA GLU A 69 -9.85 -8.79 2.42
C GLU A 69 -9.57 -8.93 0.92
N ARG A 70 -8.42 -8.42 0.48
CA ARG A 70 -7.95 -8.66 -0.88
C ARG A 70 -6.46 -8.82 -0.92
N PHE A 71 -6.00 -9.62 -1.87
CA PHE A 71 -4.59 -9.74 -2.13
C PHE A 71 -4.04 -8.42 -2.66
N SER A 72 -2.85 -8.05 -2.21
CA SER A 72 -2.12 -6.88 -2.68
C SER A 72 -0.75 -7.37 -3.16
N GLU A 73 -0.47 -7.15 -4.44
CA GLU A 73 0.72 -7.69 -5.09
C GLU A 73 2.00 -6.92 -4.73
N ASP A 74 1.83 -5.64 -4.38
CA ASP A 74 2.89 -4.67 -4.13
C ASP A 74 3.04 -4.36 -2.64
N ILE A 75 4.26 -4.17 -2.15
CA ILE A 75 4.58 -3.60 -0.84
C ILE A 75 4.89 -2.12 -1.06
N ASP A 76 3.95 -1.25 -0.68
CA ASP A 76 4.16 0.21 -0.73
C ASP A 76 5.02 0.68 0.44
N LEU A 77 6.13 1.36 0.15
CA LEU A 77 7.03 1.96 1.13
C LEU A 77 7.18 3.45 0.85
N ALA A 78 6.95 4.27 1.89
CA ALA A 78 7.36 5.67 1.88
C ALA A 78 8.83 5.77 2.30
N LEU A 79 9.64 6.47 1.52
CA LEU A 79 11.05 6.76 1.82
C LEU A 79 11.20 8.22 2.28
N ASP A 80 11.89 8.44 3.39
CA ASP A 80 12.21 9.78 3.86
C ASP A 80 13.24 10.44 2.92
N TRP A 81 12.82 11.49 2.18
CA TRP A 81 13.64 12.19 1.19
C TRP A 81 14.97 12.73 1.74
N LYS A 82 15.14 12.88 3.06
CA LYS A 82 16.43 13.26 3.65
C LYS A 82 17.56 12.28 3.30
N VAL A 83 17.26 11.01 3.05
CA VAL A 83 18.28 10.04 2.62
C VAL A 83 18.85 10.35 1.24
N LEU A 84 18.11 11.11 0.43
CA LEU A 84 18.50 11.59 -0.89
C LEU A 84 19.26 12.93 -0.83
N GLY A 85 19.51 13.46 0.37
CA GLY A 85 20.23 14.72 0.59
C GLY A 85 19.36 15.97 0.68
N TYR A 86 18.04 15.84 0.59
CA TYR A 86 17.12 16.99 0.68
C TYR A 86 16.92 17.45 2.13
N GLY A 87 16.73 18.76 2.30
CA GLY A 87 16.40 19.36 3.59
C GLY A 87 15.04 18.91 4.14
N LYS A 88 14.87 18.93 5.47
CA LYS A 88 13.62 18.50 6.14
C LYS A 88 12.38 19.21 5.60
N THR A 89 12.48 20.51 5.33
CA THR A 89 11.37 21.35 4.85
C THR A 89 11.50 21.72 3.37
N GLU A 90 12.56 21.27 2.69
CA GLU A 90 12.86 21.67 1.32
C GLU A 90 11.72 21.31 0.33
N PRO A 91 11.08 20.12 0.40
CA PRO A 91 9.93 19.81 -0.46
C PRO A 91 8.71 20.73 -0.24
N TYR A 92 8.62 21.38 0.92
CA TYR A 92 7.53 22.26 1.30
C TYR A 92 7.76 23.74 1.01
N GLU A 93 8.96 24.15 0.63
CA GLU A 93 9.26 25.54 0.28
C GLU A 93 8.29 26.10 -0.77
N ASP A 94 7.99 27.39 -0.67
CA ASP A 94 7.05 28.06 -1.57
C ASP A 94 7.59 28.09 -3.01
N ARG A 95 6.81 27.48 -3.91
CA ARG A 95 7.12 27.34 -5.34
C ARG A 95 5.82 27.52 -6.12
N SER A 96 5.90 28.08 -7.32
CA SER A 96 4.77 28.00 -8.26
C SER A 96 4.49 26.55 -8.63
N ASN A 97 3.26 26.23 -9.05
CA ASN A 97 2.87 24.86 -9.41
C ASN A 97 3.84 24.22 -10.42
N THR A 98 4.27 24.95 -11.44
CA THR A 98 5.24 24.44 -12.43
C THR A 98 6.62 24.16 -11.81
N LYS A 99 7.10 25.02 -10.90
CA LYS A 99 8.38 24.78 -10.21
C LYS A 99 8.28 23.62 -9.22
N GLN A 100 7.14 23.48 -8.55
CA GLN A 100 6.87 22.36 -7.65
C GLN A 100 6.81 21.04 -8.43
N GLN A 101 6.15 21.00 -9.58
CA GLN A 101 6.12 19.80 -10.42
C GLN A 101 7.53 19.40 -10.86
N LYS A 102 8.35 20.35 -11.33
CA LYS A 102 9.76 20.07 -11.68
C LYS A 102 10.57 19.54 -10.50
N PHE A 103 10.33 20.05 -9.28
CA PHE A 103 10.95 19.55 -8.07
C PHE A 103 10.51 18.10 -7.77
N ASN A 104 9.21 17.81 -7.87
CA ASN A 104 8.66 16.48 -7.64
C ASN A 104 9.21 15.46 -8.66
N ASP A 105 9.31 15.85 -9.94
CA ASP A 105 9.87 15.01 -11.00
C ASP A 105 11.35 14.70 -10.72
N LYS A 106 12.13 15.72 -10.36
CA LYS A 106 13.53 15.55 -9.95
C LYS A 106 13.67 14.63 -8.73
N LEU A 107 12.83 14.83 -7.71
CA LEU A 107 12.87 14.01 -6.49
C LEU A 107 12.57 12.53 -6.80
N ASN A 108 11.62 12.26 -7.70
CA ASN A 108 11.35 10.91 -8.19
C ASN A 108 12.55 10.33 -8.94
N ASP A 109 13.20 11.11 -9.81
CA ASP A 109 14.38 10.66 -10.54
C ASP A 109 15.57 10.37 -9.61
N ASP A 110 15.82 11.23 -8.63
CA ASP A 110 16.84 11.00 -7.61
C ASP A 110 16.52 9.77 -6.76
N THR A 111 15.23 9.49 -6.50
CA THR A 111 14.79 8.25 -5.85
C THR A 111 15.16 7.03 -6.67
N LYS A 112 14.89 7.03 -7.99
CA LYS A 112 15.26 5.92 -8.89
C LYS A 112 16.77 5.67 -8.89
N VAL A 113 17.56 6.75 -8.93
CA VAL A 113 19.04 6.68 -8.85
C VAL A 113 19.48 6.07 -7.54
N PHE A 114 18.96 6.54 -6.41
CA PHE A 114 19.27 5.99 -5.09
C PHE A 114 18.89 4.52 -4.95
N LEU A 115 17.73 4.13 -5.48
CA LEU A 115 17.29 2.72 -5.44
C LEU A 115 18.25 1.82 -6.22
N ARG A 116 18.66 2.25 -7.42
CA ARG A 116 19.59 1.50 -8.28
C ARG A 116 21.00 1.44 -7.71
N ASP A 117 21.54 2.56 -7.24
CA ASP A 117 22.97 2.70 -6.95
C ASP A 117 23.31 2.41 -5.48
N GLU A 118 22.33 2.46 -4.57
CA GLU A 118 22.56 2.25 -3.14
C GLU A 118 21.60 1.23 -2.51
N PHE A 119 20.28 1.41 -2.62
CA PHE A 119 19.30 0.55 -1.94
C PHE A 119 19.41 -0.92 -2.39
N LEU A 120 19.35 -1.15 -3.72
CA LEU A 120 19.39 -2.49 -4.30
C LEU A 120 20.71 -3.21 -4.03
N PRO A 121 21.90 -2.61 -4.22
CA PRO A 121 23.18 -3.25 -3.88
C PRO A 121 23.29 -3.70 -2.42
N ILE A 122 22.82 -2.88 -1.47
CA ILE A 122 22.80 -3.26 -0.04
C ILE A 122 21.91 -4.48 0.15
N LEU A 123 20.70 -4.44 -0.40
CA LEU A 123 19.74 -5.53 -0.29
C LEU A 123 20.28 -6.83 -0.90
N GLN A 124 20.89 -6.77 -2.07
CA GLN A 124 21.54 -7.92 -2.71
C GLN A 124 22.69 -8.48 -1.86
N ASN A 125 23.53 -7.62 -1.27
CA ASN A 125 24.64 -8.04 -0.42
C ASN A 125 24.18 -8.74 0.86
N ASP A 126 23.14 -8.20 1.50
CA ASP A 126 22.68 -8.72 2.78
C ASP A 126 21.89 -10.02 2.58
N PHE A 127 21.07 -10.11 1.52
CA PHE A 127 20.35 -11.35 1.20
C PHE A 127 21.26 -12.49 0.75
N LYS A 128 22.47 -12.22 0.22
CA LYS A 128 23.47 -13.28 -0.07
C LYS A 128 23.84 -14.06 1.19
N LYS A 129 23.80 -13.41 2.36
CA LYS A 129 24.08 -14.04 3.65
C LYS A 129 22.83 -14.70 4.23
N ILE A 130 21.68 -14.06 4.07
CA ILE A 130 20.41 -14.53 4.65
C ILE A 130 19.89 -15.78 3.92
N LEU A 131 20.00 -15.82 2.59
CA LEU A 131 19.45 -16.89 1.75
C LEU A 131 20.56 -17.67 1.02
N ASP A 132 21.65 -17.95 1.73
CA ASP A 132 22.74 -18.76 1.20
C ASP A 132 22.18 -20.09 0.66
N ASN A 133 22.65 -20.51 -0.50
CA ASN A 133 22.20 -21.72 -1.22
C ASN A 133 20.75 -21.74 -1.75
N LYS A 134 20.00 -20.61 -1.74
CA LYS A 134 18.69 -20.52 -2.40
C LYS A 134 18.75 -19.74 -3.72
N THR A 135 17.90 -20.11 -4.68
CA THR A 135 17.79 -19.37 -5.95
C THR A 135 16.84 -18.19 -5.80
N TYR A 136 17.35 -16.97 -5.94
CA TYR A 136 16.56 -15.74 -5.91
C TYR A 136 17.23 -14.64 -6.73
N SER A 137 16.50 -13.56 -7.00
CA SER A 137 17.09 -12.34 -7.56
C SER A 137 16.36 -11.08 -7.11
N PHE A 138 17.13 -9.99 -7.03
CA PHE A 138 16.60 -8.64 -6.87
C PHE A 138 16.99 -7.80 -8.08
N TYR A 139 16.03 -7.06 -8.62
CA TYR A 139 16.22 -6.20 -9.80
C TYR A 139 15.26 -5.01 -9.75
N ILE A 140 15.59 -3.94 -10.46
CA ILE A 140 14.66 -2.82 -10.68
C ILE A 140 13.65 -3.23 -11.75
N ASP A 141 12.37 -2.91 -11.54
CA ASP A 141 11.33 -3.16 -12.54
C ASP A 141 11.61 -2.39 -13.84
N GLU A 142 11.36 -3.03 -14.98
CA GLU A 142 11.66 -2.47 -16.31
C GLU A 142 10.81 -1.23 -16.64
N PHE A 143 9.58 -1.17 -16.11
CA PHE A 143 8.62 -0.12 -16.42
C PHE A 143 8.48 0.90 -15.29
N ASP A 144 8.94 0.56 -14.09
CA ASP A 144 8.92 1.42 -12.91
C ASP A 144 10.25 1.42 -12.15
N GLY A 145 11.07 2.45 -12.40
CA GLY A 145 12.34 2.64 -11.72
C GLY A 145 12.24 2.88 -10.20
N GLN A 146 11.03 3.09 -9.66
CA GLN A 146 10.78 3.19 -8.21
C GLN A 146 10.38 1.85 -7.58
N THR A 147 10.33 0.77 -8.37
CA THR A 147 10.00 -0.58 -7.88
C THR A 147 11.23 -1.49 -7.90
N ILE A 148 11.55 -2.06 -6.73
CA ILE A 148 12.48 -3.20 -6.63
C ILE A 148 11.67 -4.49 -6.63
N CYS A 149 11.94 -5.37 -7.59
CA CYS A 149 11.37 -6.70 -7.67
C CYS A 149 12.23 -7.71 -6.90
N PHE A 150 11.58 -8.52 -6.07
CA PHE A 150 12.14 -9.68 -5.40
C PHE A 150 11.54 -10.96 -6.00
N ASN A 151 12.33 -11.62 -6.84
CA ASN A 151 12.03 -12.97 -7.31
C ASN A 151 12.54 -13.95 -6.24
N TYR A 152 11.66 -14.23 -5.27
CA TYR A 152 11.96 -15.05 -4.10
C TYR A 152 12.11 -16.55 -4.45
N PRO A 153 12.75 -17.36 -3.57
CA PRO A 153 12.85 -18.81 -3.75
C PRO A 153 11.46 -19.44 -3.64
N LYS A 154 10.84 -19.69 -4.80
CA LYS A 154 9.47 -20.21 -4.92
C LYS A 154 9.44 -21.65 -5.37
N ASN A 155 8.71 -22.47 -4.64
CA ASN A 155 8.45 -23.88 -4.95
C ASN A 155 7.04 -24.08 -5.52
N HIS A 156 6.12 -23.13 -5.27
CA HIS A 156 4.74 -23.22 -5.73
C HIS A 156 4.43 -22.19 -6.81
N LYS A 157 3.72 -22.65 -7.84
CA LYS A 157 3.27 -21.80 -8.95
C LYS A 157 1.76 -21.68 -8.95
N ASP A 158 1.30 -20.47 -9.15
CA ASP A 158 -0.09 -20.09 -9.35
C ASP A 158 -0.13 -18.97 -10.40
N SER A 159 -0.83 -19.19 -11.50
CA SER A 159 -0.93 -18.22 -12.61
C SER A 159 -1.90 -17.07 -12.32
N SER A 160 -2.68 -17.17 -11.24
CA SER A 160 -3.64 -16.13 -10.83
C SER A 160 -2.99 -14.98 -10.05
N ILE A 161 -1.73 -15.13 -9.62
CA ILE A 161 -0.97 -14.12 -8.88
C ILE A 161 0.37 -13.83 -9.53
N LEU A 162 0.86 -12.60 -9.38
CA LEU A 162 2.24 -12.30 -9.69
C LEU A 162 3.18 -12.99 -8.68
N GLN A 163 4.01 -13.93 -9.13
CA GLN A 163 4.97 -14.66 -8.29
C GLN A 163 6.29 -13.88 -8.09
N VAL A 164 6.19 -12.57 -7.94
CA VAL A 164 7.29 -11.66 -7.61
C VAL A 164 6.75 -10.72 -6.54
N ILE A 165 7.56 -10.41 -5.54
CA ILE A 165 7.24 -9.38 -4.55
C ILE A 165 7.78 -8.07 -5.08
N ARG A 166 6.90 -7.08 -5.25
CA ARG A 166 7.27 -5.75 -5.74
C ARG A 166 7.36 -4.80 -4.55
N LEU A 167 8.50 -4.15 -4.36
CA LEU A 167 8.69 -3.10 -3.37
C LEU A 167 8.57 -1.75 -4.09
N GLU A 168 7.40 -1.13 -4.04
CA GLU A 168 7.17 0.20 -4.62
C GLU A 168 7.63 1.25 -3.59
N ILE A 169 8.72 1.97 -3.89
CA ILE A 169 9.40 2.86 -2.94
C ILE A 169 9.34 4.30 -3.45
N GLY A 170 8.48 5.10 -2.81
CA GLY A 170 8.27 6.51 -3.18
C GLY A 170 8.76 7.47 -2.09
N SER A 171 9.48 8.53 -2.49
CA SER A 171 9.90 9.60 -1.58
C SER A 171 8.86 10.74 -1.47
N LEU A 172 7.92 10.83 -2.41
CA LEU A 172 6.78 11.76 -2.34
C LEU A 172 5.67 11.20 -1.44
N ALA A 173 5.98 11.00 -0.16
CA ALA A 173 5.01 10.55 0.82
C ALA A 173 5.20 11.30 2.14
N GLU A 174 4.10 11.60 2.82
CA GLU A 174 4.12 12.10 4.18
C GLU A 174 3.60 10.97 5.09
N PRO A 175 4.46 10.18 5.74
CA PRO A 175 4.03 8.96 6.41
C PRO A 175 3.43 9.19 7.81
N ILE A 176 3.24 10.44 8.24
CA ILE A 176 2.88 10.76 9.62
C ILE A 176 1.37 11.01 9.76
N PRO A 177 0.68 10.36 10.73
CA PRO A 177 1.23 9.52 11.78
C PRO A 177 1.59 8.09 11.32
N ALA A 178 2.63 7.53 11.93
CA ALA A 178 3.04 6.13 11.79
C ALA A 178 3.42 5.57 13.15
N SER A 179 3.32 4.25 13.33
CA SER A 179 3.62 3.57 14.59
C SER A 179 4.17 2.16 14.38
N ASN A 180 4.90 1.65 15.37
CA ASN A 180 5.36 0.27 15.39
C ASN A 180 4.17 -0.69 15.50
N LYS A 181 4.16 -1.72 14.66
CA LYS A 181 3.12 -2.74 14.58
C LYS A 181 3.75 -4.11 14.42
N LYS A 182 3.14 -5.11 15.05
CA LYS A 182 3.50 -6.52 14.86
C LYS A 182 2.70 -7.10 13.70
N ILE A 183 3.36 -7.85 12.83
CA ILE A 183 2.72 -8.62 11.75
C ILE A 183 3.06 -10.10 11.93
N LYS A 184 2.25 -10.95 11.29
CA LYS A 184 2.43 -12.39 11.28
C LYS A 184 2.34 -12.91 9.85
N THR A 185 3.07 -13.98 9.58
CA THR A 185 2.83 -14.83 8.41
C THR A 185 1.52 -15.59 8.57
N TYR A 186 0.91 -16.02 7.46
CA TYR A 186 -0.22 -16.95 7.51
C TYR A 186 0.10 -18.27 8.21
N ILE A 187 1.36 -18.71 8.15
CA ILE A 187 1.84 -19.90 8.88
C ILE A 187 1.74 -19.68 10.39
N GLU A 188 2.18 -18.52 10.90
CA GLU A 188 2.06 -18.16 12.32
C GLU A 188 0.61 -17.94 12.76
N GLU A 189 -0.25 -17.43 11.87
CA GLU A 189 -1.69 -17.31 12.16
C GLU A 189 -2.35 -18.68 12.28
N ALA A 190 -1.96 -19.63 11.43
CA ALA A 190 -2.45 -21.00 11.46
C ALA A 190 -1.88 -21.82 12.63
N TYR A 191 -0.62 -21.57 13.02
CA TYR A 191 0.13 -22.35 14.01
C TYR A 191 0.90 -21.46 15.01
N PRO A 192 0.21 -20.63 15.81
CA PRO A 192 0.85 -19.64 16.69
C PRO A 192 1.70 -20.25 17.82
N GLU A 193 1.42 -21.50 18.21
CA GLU A 193 2.20 -22.22 19.23
C GLU A 193 3.53 -22.75 18.69
N ALA A 194 3.63 -22.95 17.36
CA ALA A 194 4.82 -23.52 16.72
C ALA A 194 5.77 -22.44 16.17
N PHE A 195 5.20 -21.33 15.71
CA PHE A 195 5.91 -20.23 15.06
C PHE A 195 5.53 -18.88 15.67
N ASN A 196 6.54 -18.08 16.03
CA ASN A 196 6.37 -16.73 16.57
C ASN A 196 7.63 -15.91 16.27
N GLU A 197 7.64 -15.26 15.11
CA GLU A 197 8.78 -14.59 14.51
C GLU A 197 9.01 -13.16 14.99
N ASP A 198 8.09 -12.64 15.81
CA ASP A 198 8.05 -11.28 16.33
C ASP A 198 8.46 -10.22 15.30
N ILE A 199 7.68 -10.14 14.22
CA ILE A 199 7.97 -9.25 13.09
C ILE A 199 7.39 -7.88 13.37
N GLU A 200 8.26 -6.87 13.55
CA GLU A 200 7.86 -5.48 13.74
C GLU A 200 8.09 -4.64 12.48
N VAL A 201 7.12 -3.78 12.16
CA VAL A 201 7.17 -2.80 11.06
C VAL A 201 6.71 -1.44 11.54
N VAL A 202 7.22 -0.37 10.94
CA VAL A 202 6.67 1.00 11.14
C VAL A 202 5.61 1.24 10.08
N ALA A 203 4.33 1.19 10.46
CA ALA A 203 3.21 1.34 9.54
C ALA A 203 2.56 2.72 9.62
N VAL A 204 2.23 3.30 8.47
CA VAL A 204 1.42 4.53 8.36
C VAL A 204 0.03 4.25 8.93
N ASP A 205 -0.52 5.21 9.65
CA ASP A 205 -1.82 5.08 10.30
C ASP A 205 -2.95 4.80 9.29
N SER A 206 -3.82 3.87 9.66
CA SER A 206 -4.95 3.45 8.82
C SER A 206 -5.92 4.58 8.51
N LEU A 207 -6.18 5.52 9.43
CA LEU A 207 -7.06 6.66 9.20
C LEU A 207 -6.42 7.66 8.23
N ARG A 208 -5.10 7.85 8.30
CA ARG A 208 -4.40 8.65 7.30
C ARG A 208 -4.52 8.02 5.91
N THR A 209 -4.30 6.71 5.82
CA THR A 209 -4.43 5.97 4.55
C THR A 209 -5.87 6.02 4.01
N PHE A 210 -6.87 5.99 4.90
CA PHE A 210 -8.27 6.22 4.54
C PHE A 210 -8.46 7.59 3.87
N PHE A 211 -7.97 8.68 4.48
CA PHE A 211 -8.05 10.01 3.88
C PHE A 211 -7.25 10.14 2.57
N GLU A 212 -6.11 9.45 2.43
CA GLU A 212 -5.41 9.36 1.15
C GLU A 212 -6.27 8.72 0.06
N LYS A 213 -7.02 7.66 0.39
CA LYS A 213 -7.92 7.01 -0.57
C LYS A 213 -9.13 7.88 -0.90
N ILE A 214 -9.73 8.53 0.09
CA ILE A 214 -10.84 9.47 -0.11
C ILE A 214 -10.44 10.61 -1.05
N THR A 215 -9.24 11.19 -0.88
CA THR A 215 -8.74 12.24 -1.78
C THR A 215 -8.44 11.73 -3.18
N ILE A 216 -8.02 10.46 -3.34
CA ILE A 216 -7.91 9.81 -4.66
C ILE A 216 -9.30 9.69 -5.31
N LEU A 217 -10.28 9.13 -4.60
CA LEU A 217 -11.65 8.99 -5.11
C LEU A 217 -12.25 10.36 -5.47
N HIS A 218 -11.97 11.40 -4.69
CA HIS A 218 -12.40 12.76 -5.00
C HIS A 218 -11.81 13.34 -6.27
N ARG A 219 -10.51 13.14 -6.47
CA ARG A 219 -9.86 13.52 -7.72
C ARG A 219 -10.48 12.78 -8.91
N GLU A 220 -10.70 11.48 -8.79
CA GLU A 220 -11.30 10.70 -9.88
C GLU A 220 -12.77 11.04 -10.12
N ALA A 221 -13.53 11.36 -9.08
CA ALA A 221 -14.92 11.77 -9.19
C ALA A 221 -15.12 13.13 -9.89
N ASN A 222 -14.09 13.98 -9.86
CA ASN A 222 -14.06 15.25 -10.55
C ASN A 222 -13.38 15.20 -11.93
N ARG A 223 -12.89 14.04 -12.37
CA ARG A 223 -12.21 13.89 -13.66
C ARG A 223 -13.10 14.34 -14.83
N ILE A 224 -12.52 15.13 -15.72
CA ILE A 224 -13.23 15.73 -16.88
C ILE A 224 -12.74 15.24 -18.24
N ASN A 225 -11.62 14.51 -18.31
CA ASN A 225 -11.00 14.10 -19.58
C ASN A 225 -11.43 12.71 -20.08
N GLY A 226 -12.33 12.03 -19.39
CA GLY A 226 -12.80 10.67 -19.73
C GLY A 226 -11.75 9.55 -19.59
N ASN A 227 -10.47 9.89 -19.37
CA ASN A 227 -9.39 8.91 -19.27
C ASN A 227 -9.25 8.41 -17.82
N TYR A 228 -10.03 7.41 -17.44
CA TYR A 228 -10.00 6.82 -16.10
C TYR A 228 -8.86 5.81 -15.96
N PRO A 229 -8.12 5.83 -14.84
CA PRO A 229 -7.03 4.91 -14.61
C PRO A 229 -7.52 3.47 -14.36
N ALA A 230 -6.78 2.50 -14.89
CA ALA A 230 -7.01 1.08 -14.62
C ALA A 230 -6.60 0.70 -13.19
N ARG A 231 -7.17 -0.38 -12.65
CA ARG A 231 -6.91 -0.92 -11.31
C ARG A 231 -7.27 0.04 -10.17
N TYR A 232 -8.09 1.06 -10.39
CA TYR A 232 -8.47 2.03 -9.35
C TYR A 232 -9.76 1.65 -8.60
N SER A 233 -10.54 0.69 -9.11
CA SER A 233 -11.69 0.11 -8.41
C SER A 233 -11.33 -0.42 -7.01
N ARG A 234 -10.07 -0.84 -6.82
CA ARG A 234 -9.53 -1.26 -5.52
C ARG A 234 -9.68 -0.19 -4.43
N HIS A 235 -9.61 1.10 -4.80
CA HIS A 235 -9.77 2.18 -3.83
C HIS A 235 -11.21 2.28 -3.32
N PHE A 236 -12.20 2.03 -4.17
CA PHE A 236 -13.62 1.99 -3.76
C PHE A 236 -13.85 0.83 -2.79
N TYR A 237 -13.34 -0.37 -3.12
CA TYR A 237 -13.43 -1.53 -2.24
C TYR A 237 -12.74 -1.31 -0.88
N ASP A 238 -11.52 -0.78 -0.89
CA ASP A 238 -10.76 -0.52 0.33
C ASP A 238 -11.50 0.47 1.23
N VAL A 239 -11.98 1.59 0.67
CA VAL A 239 -12.75 2.60 1.43
C VAL A 239 -14.02 1.98 2.00
N TYR A 240 -14.77 1.20 1.20
CA TYR A 240 -15.95 0.51 1.69
C TYR A 240 -15.65 -0.41 2.87
N LYS A 241 -14.65 -1.29 2.77
CA LYS A 241 -14.29 -2.20 3.88
C LYS A 241 -13.85 -1.42 5.13
N MET A 242 -13.11 -0.32 4.96
CA MET A 242 -12.71 0.54 6.09
C MET A 242 -13.90 1.26 6.74
N LEU A 243 -14.93 1.63 5.97
CA LEU A 243 -16.15 2.24 6.52
C LEU A 243 -16.99 1.28 7.37
N LEU A 244 -16.74 -0.03 7.29
CA LEU A 244 -17.39 -1.04 8.14
C LEU A 244 -16.71 -1.19 9.50
N THR A 245 -15.69 -0.37 9.80
CA THR A 245 -14.98 -0.37 11.09
C THR A 245 -15.06 1.02 11.74
N ASP A 246 -14.44 1.14 12.91
CA ASP A 246 -14.28 2.39 13.67
C ASP A 246 -13.61 3.55 12.92
N ILE A 247 -13.10 3.32 11.70
CA ILE A 247 -12.53 4.35 10.83
C ILE A 247 -13.62 5.35 10.40
N ARG A 248 -14.88 4.94 10.25
CA ARG A 248 -15.99 5.84 9.88
C ARG A 248 -16.20 6.91 10.94
N GLU A 249 -16.26 6.54 12.21
CA GLU A 249 -16.45 7.48 13.30
C GLU A 249 -15.19 8.33 13.52
N LYS A 250 -14.00 7.69 13.52
CA LYS A 250 -12.72 8.39 13.65
C LYS A 250 -12.51 9.44 12.56
N SER A 251 -12.99 9.21 11.34
CA SER A 251 -12.83 10.18 10.26
C SER A 251 -13.62 11.47 10.49
N PHE A 252 -14.79 11.39 11.12
CA PHE A 252 -15.58 12.57 11.50
C PHE A 252 -14.91 13.39 12.61
N GLU A 253 -14.23 12.73 13.52
CA GLU A 253 -13.53 13.35 14.64
C GLU A 253 -12.22 14.04 14.19
N ASN A 254 -11.53 13.49 13.19
CA ASN A 254 -10.16 13.87 12.83
C ASN A 254 -10.02 14.69 11.54
N ILE A 255 -10.89 15.69 11.34
CA ILE A 255 -10.87 16.60 10.18
C ILE A 255 -9.52 17.33 10.01
N LYS A 256 -8.78 17.57 11.10
CA LYS A 256 -7.44 18.16 11.03
C LYS A 256 -6.46 17.27 10.26
N LEU A 257 -6.55 15.94 10.40
CA LEU A 257 -5.72 14.99 9.66
C LEU A 257 -6.14 14.94 8.18
N LEU A 258 -7.43 15.05 7.88
CA LEU A 258 -7.89 15.21 6.49
C LEU A 258 -7.27 16.46 5.85
N LYS A 259 -7.24 17.59 6.57
CA LYS A 259 -6.62 18.82 6.08
C LYS A 259 -5.13 18.64 5.77
N THR A 260 -4.36 17.97 6.62
CA THR A 260 -2.92 17.73 6.32
C THR A 260 -2.73 16.88 5.07
N VAL A 261 -3.57 15.85 4.88
CA VAL A 261 -3.55 15.04 3.65
C VAL A 261 -3.90 15.88 2.41
N ILE A 262 -4.89 16.78 2.52
CA ILE A 262 -5.26 17.70 1.44
C ILE A 262 -4.10 18.65 1.09
N ASP A 263 -3.49 19.28 2.09
CA ASP A 263 -2.38 20.21 1.89
C ASP A 263 -1.19 19.51 1.21
N PHE A 264 -0.88 18.28 1.63
CA PHE A 264 0.10 17.42 0.98
C PHE A 264 -0.27 17.13 -0.49
N LYS A 265 -1.51 16.70 -0.76
CA LYS A 265 -1.97 16.40 -2.13
C LYS A 265 -1.94 17.61 -3.04
N LYS A 266 -2.29 18.80 -2.54
CA LYS A 266 -2.21 20.06 -3.31
C LYS A 266 -0.79 20.39 -3.71
N LYS A 267 0.19 20.15 -2.82
CA LYS A 267 1.60 20.43 -3.07
C LYS A 267 2.25 19.42 -4.01
N PHE A 268 2.01 18.12 -3.79
CA PHE A 268 2.76 17.06 -4.47
C PHE A 268 2.01 16.39 -5.62
N TYR A 269 0.69 16.51 -5.66
CA TYR A 269 -0.19 15.83 -6.63
C TYR A 269 -1.25 16.78 -7.18
N ALA A 270 -0.83 17.99 -7.54
CA ALA A 270 -1.68 19.00 -8.14
C ALA A 270 -2.28 18.49 -9.45
N SER A 271 -3.59 18.70 -9.61
CA SER A 271 -4.29 18.41 -10.86
C SER A 271 -5.45 19.40 -11.01
N ASN A 272 -5.68 19.84 -12.25
CA ASN A 272 -6.68 20.87 -12.58
C ASN A 272 -8.10 20.47 -12.19
N TRP A 273 -8.39 19.18 -12.12
CA TRP A 273 -9.71 18.67 -11.75
C TRP A 273 -9.74 18.07 -10.34
N ALA A 274 -8.63 18.06 -9.59
CA ALA A 274 -8.62 17.40 -8.28
C ALA A 274 -9.52 18.10 -7.26
N LYS A 275 -9.69 19.42 -7.38
CA LYS A 275 -10.56 20.25 -6.55
C LYS A 275 -10.43 20.01 -5.03
N TYR A 276 -9.22 19.75 -4.54
CA TYR A 276 -9.02 19.39 -3.12
C TYR A 276 -9.54 20.44 -2.12
N ASP A 277 -9.54 21.73 -2.51
CA ASP A 277 -10.11 22.81 -1.68
C ASP A 277 -11.63 22.69 -1.46
N ASP A 278 -12.35 22.04 -2.38
CA ASP A 278 -13.80 21.84 -2.28
C ASP A 278 -14.15 20.91 -1.11
N ILE A 279 -13.26 19.97 -0.76
CA ILE A 279 -13.48 19.02 0.33
C ILE A 279 -13.70 19.77 1.65
N MET A 280 -12.87 20.77 1.96
CA MET A 280 -12.97 21.54 3.20
C MET A 280 -14.16 22.49 3.24
N ASN A 281 -14.85 22.69 2.11
CA ASN A 281 -16.11 23.43 2.02
C ASN A 281 -17.34 22.49 2.10
N GLY A 282 -17.13 21.21 2.47
CA GLY A 282 -18.18 20.19 2.51
C GLY A 282 -18.73 19.84 1.14
N ASN A 283 -17.86 19.86 0.13
CA ASN A 283 -18.14 19.42 -1.23
C ASN A 283 -17.21 18.24 -1.61
N LEU A 284 -16.92 17.35 -0.66
CA LEU A 284 -16.39 16.04 -0.96
C LEU A 284 -17.32 15.36 -1.98
N LYS A 285 -16.69 14.70 -2.93
CA LYS A 285 -17.31 13.96 -4.00
C LYS A 285 -16.54 12.65 -4.11
N LEU A 286 -17.19 11.50 -4.02
CA LEU A 286 -16.61 10.17 -4.13
C LEU A 286 -17.11 9.45 -5.37
N ILE A 287 -18.30 9.83 -5.85
CA ILE A 287 -18.95 9.16 -6.95
C ILE A 287 -18.61 9.85 -8.28
N PRO A 288 -17.97 9.13 -9.22
CA PRO A 288 -17.66 9.66 -10.55
C PRO A 288 -18.90 9.80 -11.43
N SER A 289 -18.71 10.33 -12.64
CA SER A 289 -19.78 10.37 -13.65
C SER A 289 -20.24 8.95 -14.00
N LYS A 290 -21.38 8.83 -14.67
CA LYS A 290 -21.91 7.54 -15.14
C LYS A 290 -20.88 6.76 -15.96
N GLU A 291 -20.18 7.45 -16.87
CA GLU A 291 -19.09 6.87 -17.66
C GLU A 291 -17.96 6.33 -16.76
N GLY A 292 -17.54 7.09 -15.75
CA GLY A 292 -16.52 6.64 -14.80
C GLY A 292 -16.96 5.43 -13.98
N LEU A 293 -18.23 5.38 -13.56
CA LEU A 293 -18.80 4.22 -12.85
C LEU A 293 -18.78 2.97 -13.74
N GLU A 294 -19.12 3.08 -15.02
CA GLU A 294 -19.06 1.96 -15.95
C GLU A 294 -17.63 1.44 -16.13
N VAL A 295 -16.64 2.33 -16.20
CA VAL A 295 -15.23 1.94 -16.27
C VAL A 295 -14.77 1.24 -14.99
N PHE A 296 -15.03 1.84 -13.82
CA PHE A 296 -14.61 1.26 -12.54
C PHE A 296 -15.37 -0.02 -12.18
N SER A 297 -16.61 -0.19 -12.62
CA SER A 297 -17.34 -1.45 -12.45
C SER A 297 -16.67 -2.59 -13.21
N LYS A 298 -16.27 -2.36 -14.48
CA LYS A 298 -15.54 -3.37 -15.28
C LYS A 298 -14.16 -3.68 -14.68
N ASP A 299 -13.49 -2.65 -14.16
CA ASP A 299 -12.22 -2.81 -13.44
C ASP A 299 -12.41 -3.65 -12.16
N TYR A 300 -13.50 -3.42 -11.42
CA TYR A 300 -13.84 -4.19 -10.22
C TYR A 300 -14.11 -5.66 -10.55
N ASP A 301 -14.82 -5.95 -11.64
CA ASP A 301 -15.06 -7.31 -12.10
C ASP A 301 -13.76 -8.08 -12.37
N SER A 302 -12.77 -7.39 -12.94
CA SER A 302 -11.43 -7.96 -13.16
C SER A 302 -10.68 -8.23 -11.85
N MET A 303 -10.89 -7.40 -10.82
CA MET A 303 -10.27 -7.52 -9.51
C MET A 303 -10.93 -8.60 -8.62
N LYS A 304 -12.16 -9.03 -8.88
CA LYS A 304 -12.91 -10.00 -8.02
C LYS A 304 -12.18 -11.32 -7.74
N ASN A 305 -11.22 -11.71 -8.58
CA ASN A 305 -10.39 -12.90 -8.37
C ASN A 305 -9.33 -12.72 -7.28
N MET A 306 -9.01 -11.47 -6.92
CA MET A 306 -8.08 -11.13 -5.84
C MET A 306 -8.79 -10.90 -4.48
N LEU A 307 -10.12 -10.94 -4.44
CA LEU A 307 -10.91 -10.77 -3.22
C LEU A 307 -11.03 -12.09 -2.46
N PHE A 308 -10.87 -12.03 -1.15
CA PHE A 308 -11.18 -13.14 -0.24
C PHE A 308 -12.57 -12.90 0.39
N GLY A 309 -13.23 -13.98 0.81
CA GLY A 309 -14.54 -13.88 1.47
C GLY A 309 -15.70 -13.50 0.54
N GLU A 310 -16.66 -12.74 1.07
CA GLU A 310 -17.87 -12.35 0.35
C GLU A 310 -17.58 -11.31 -0.74
N LYS A 311 -17.94 -11.64 -1.99
CA LYS A 311 -17.79 -10.74 -3.14
C LYS A 311 -18.95 -9.76 -3.22
N ILE A 312 -18.79 -8.59 -2.58
CA ILE A 312 -19.81 -7.53 -2.56
C ILE A 312 -20.03 -6.95 -3.97
N PRO A 313 -21.29 -6.78 -4.42
CA PRO A 313 -21.60 -6.09 -5.67
C PRO A 313 -21.11 -4.63 -5.67
N PHE A 314 -20.60 -4.17 -6.82
CA PHE A 314 -20.03 -2.81 -6.92
C PHE A 314 -21.05 -1.71 -6.60
N ASP A 315 -22.32 -1.88 -6.98
CA ASP A 315 -23.37 -0.91 -6.67
C ASP A 315 -23.58 -0.73 -5.15
N LYS A 316 -23.46 -1.81 -4.36
CA LYS A 316 -23.53 -1.72 -2.89
C LYS A 316 -22.36 -0.91 -2.30
N ILE A 317 -21.16 -1.09 -2.85
CA ILE A 317 -19.98 -0.29 -2.48
C ILE A 317 -20.25 1.18 -2.77
N ILE A 318 -20.76 1.48 -3.97
CA ILE A 318 -21.08 2.85 -4.39
C ILE A 318 -22.16 3.48 -3.50
N ASP A 319 -23.21 2.75 -3.13
CA ASP A 319 -24.27 3.28 -2.28
C ASP A 319 -23.79 3.59 -0.86
N ALA A 320 -22.94 2.74 -0.27
CA ALA A 320 -22.31 3.05 1.02
C ALA A 320 -21.39 4.28 0.95
N LEU A 321 -20.65 4.44 -0.15
CA LEU A 321 -19.80 5.62 -0.36
C LEU A 321 -20.63 6.91 -0.55
N LYS A 322 -21.81 6.84 -1.20
CA LYS A 322 -22.74 7.98 -1.30
C LYS A 322 -23.25 8.43 0.06
N GLU A 323 -23.61 7.48 0.92
CA GLU A 323 -24.07 7.76 2.27
C GLU A 323 -22.98 8.48 3.06
N TYR A 324 -21.77 7.91 3.07
CA TYR A 324 -20.63 8.50 3.76
C TYR A 324 -20.21 9.87 3.20
N GLU A 325 -20.27 10.06 1.88
CA GLU A 325 -20.03 11.36 1.24
C GLU A 325 -20.92 12.46 1.84
N LYS A 326 -22.21 12.18 1.99
CA LYS A 326 -23.18 13.10 2.60
C LYS A 326 -22.82 13.40 4.05
N GLU A 327 -22.56 12.36 4.85
CA GLU A 327 -22.24 12.50 6.27
C GLU A 327 -20.99 13.34 6.51
N LEU A 328 -19.88 13.03 5.81
CA LEU A 328 -18.64 13.77 5.99
C LEU A 328 -18.80 15.23 5.54
N ASN A 329 -19.55 15.48 4.47
CA ASN A 329 -19.86 16.85 4.03
C ASN A 329 -20.65 17.63 5.08
N ASP A 330 -21.65 17.01 5.70
CA ASP A 330 -22.43 17.63 6.77
C ASP A 330 -21.56 17.89 8.01
N VAL A 331 -20.67 16.97 8.40
CA VAL A 331 -19.71 17.17 9.49
C VAL A 331 -18.77 18.33 9.21
N ILE A 332 -18.27 18.47 7.98
CA ILE A 332 -17.37 19.55 7.58
C ILE A 332 -18.08 20.91 7.58
N LYS A 333 -19.33 20.97 7.10
CA LYS A 333 -20.13 22.22 7.06
C LYS A 333 -20.53 22.73 8.44
N ASN A 334 -20.68 21.83 9.41
CA ASN A 334 -21.11 22.15 10.77
C ASN A 334 -19.93 22.42 11.74
N LYS A 335 -18.68 22.36 11.26
CA LYS A 335 -17.47 22.74 12.00
C LYS A 335 -16.93 24.06 11.47
#